data_AF-A0A7C3XJ29-F1
#
_entry.id   AF-A0A7C3XJ29-F1
#
_cell.length_a   1.000
_cell.length_b   1.000
_cell.length_c   1.000
_cell.angle_alpha   90.00
_cell.angle_beta   90.00
_cell.angle_gamma   90.00
#
_symmetry.space_group_name_H-M   'P 1'
#
loop_
_entity.id
_entity.type
_entity.pdbx_description
1 polymer ?
#
loop_
_entity_poly.entity_id
_entity_poly.type
_entity_poly.pdbx_seq_one_letter_code
_entity_poly.pdbx_strand_id
1 'polypeptide(L)'
;MYLLYLDDSGSPGNTNENYFVLGGICIPETSVRWLSNVLDKLAESIDNNQPEKIEFHAAEIFRGKDHPWKNFPDKKERKEIIQNVLCSMKNAYLETVIYACAIHKDSYPQENPVLMAYEDLASRFNMYLQNLNDPHQKGLIILDRSSYETGLQILAHNIRKGGTRWGLQLRN
;
A
#
# COMPACT_ATOMS: atom_id res chain seq x y z
N MET A 1 -5.44 -13.89 10.59
CA MET A 1 -5.22 -12.42 10.62
C MET A 1 -4.88 -11.96 9.22
N TYR A 2 -5.36 -10.79 8.82
CA TYR A 2 -5.03 -10.14 7.55
C TYR A 2 -4.23 -8.88 7.79
N LEU A 3 -3.18 -8.68 7.02
CA LEU A 3 -2.28 -7.54 7.06
C LEU A 3 -2.57 -6.65 5.85
N LEU A 4 -2.90 -5.38 6.09
CA LEU A 4 -2.99 -4.37 5.04
C LEU A 4 -1.80 -3.42 5.17
N TYR A 5 -0.81 -3.58 4.29
CA TYR A 5 0.30 -2.63 4.17
C TYR A 5 -0.12 -1.47 3.26
N LEU A 6 0.07 -0.23 3.73
CA LEU A 6 -0.28 0.99 3.01
C LEU A 6 0.97 1.84 2.78
N ASP A 7 1.07 2.39 1.57
CA ASP A 7 2.11 3.32 1.14
C ASP A 7 1.48 4.49 0.37
N ASP A 8 2.08 5.66 0.48
CA ASP A 8 1.56 6.89 -0.10
C ASP A 8 2.37 7.39 -1.30
N SER A 9 1.65 7.90 -2.28
CA SER A 9 2.22 8.56 -3.44
C SER A 9 1.64 9.96 -3.57
N GLY A 10 2.55 10.93 -3.56
CA GLY A 10 2.24 12.35 -3.63
C GLY A 10 2.28 12.99 -2.25
N SER A 11 2.81 14.21 -2.20
CA SER A 11 2.92 14.99 -0.99
C SER A 11 1.65 15.82 -0.77
N PRO A 12 0.99 15.73 0.40
CA PRO A 12 -0.21 16.51 0.70
C PRO A 12 0.01 18.02 0.56
N GLY A 13 1.20 18.50 0.94
CA GLY A 13 1.59 19.90 0.84
C GLY A 13 2.14 20.35 -0.52
N ASN A 14 2.35 19.44 -1.48
CA ASN A 14 2.85 19.79 -2.80
C ASN A 14 1.69 20.23 -3.71
N THR A 15 1.65 21.51 -4.07
CA THR A 15 0.61 22.10 -4.93
C THR A 15 0.78 21.77 -6.41
N ASN A 16 1.93 21.22 -6.82
CA ASN A 16 2.13 20.77 -8.21
C ASN A 16 1.51 19.39 -8.48
N GLU A 17 1.00 18.72 -7.46
CA GLU A 17 0.38 17.40 -7.55
C GLU A 17 -1.12 17.52 -7.23
N ASN A 18 -1.96 17.30 -8.23
CA ASN A 18 -3.42 17.45 -8.08
C ASN A 18 -4.06 16.30 -7.28
N TYR A 19 -3.35 15.17 -7.16
CA TYR A 19 -3.84 13.97 -6.50
C TYR A 19 -2.93 13.56 -5.35
N PHE A 20 -3.54 13.02 -4.30
CA PHE A 20 -2.90 12.19 -3.31
C PHE A 20 -3.40 10.76 -3.49
N VAL A 21 -2.50 9.78 -3.52
CA VAL A 21 -2.87 8.37 -3.68
C VAL A 21 -2.35 7.58 -2.48
N LEU A 22 -3.24 6.91 -1.77
CA LEU A 22 -2.88 5.89 -0.78
C LEU A 22 -3.14 4.54 -1.41
N GLY A 23 -2.08 3.75 -1.56
CA GLY A 23 -2.12 2.41 -2.13
C GLY A 23 -1.76 1.37 -1.08
N GLY A 24 -2.11 0.12 -1.30
CA GLY A 24 -1.68 -0.94 -0.41
C GLY A 24 -2.09 -2.34 -0.81
N ILE A 25 -1.54 -3.30 -0.08
CA ILE A 25 -1.75 -4.73 -0.31
C ILE A 25 -2.27 -5.39 0.97
N CYS A 26 -3.38 -6.10 0.84
CA CYS A 26 -3.97 -6.93 1.87
C CYS A 26 -3.59 -8.39 1.61
N ILE A 27 -2.99 -9.03 2.60
CA ILE A 27 -2.60 -10.44 2.56
C ILE A 27 -2.91 -11.14 3.89
N PRO A 28 -3.29 -12.43 3.86
CA PRO A 28 -3.28 -13.25 5.06
C PRO A 28 -1.86 -13.34 5.64
N GLU A 29 -1.73 -13.29 6.97
CA GLU A 29 -0.45 -13.43 7.66
C GLU A 29 0.31 -14.71 7.25
N THR A 30 -0.43 -15.81 7.06
CA THR A 30 0.13 -17.11 6.63
C THR A 30 0.78 -17.08 5.25
N SER A 31 0.45 -16.08 4.42
CA SER A 31 0.89 -15.97 3.03
C SER A 31 2.07 -15.01 2.84
N VAL A 32 2.45 -14.23 3.86
CA VAL A 32 3.55 -13.25 3.80
C VAL A 32 4.86 -13.89 3.34
N ARG A 33 5.18 -15.08 3.88
CA ARG A 33 6.43 -15.78 3.54
C ARG A 33 6.50 -16.19 2.07
N TRP A 34 5.36 -16.54 1.46
CA TRP A 34 5.31 -16.90 0.05
C TRP A 34 5.52 -15.68 -0.85
N LEU A 35 4.88 -14.56 -0.53
CA LEU A 35 5.07 -13.31 -1.26
C LEU A 35 6.53 -12.84 -1.16
N SER A 36 7.11 -12.86 0.04
CA SER A 36 8.53 -12.52 0.25
C SER A 36 9.43 -13.36 -0.66
N ASN A 37 9.29 -14.68 -0.62
CA ASN A 37 10.12 -15.58 -1.42
C ASN A 37 9.97 -15.37 -2.95
N VAL A 38 8.81 -14.94 -3.44
CA VAL A 38 8.64 -14.59 -4.86
C VAL A 38 9.38 -13.29 -5.18
N LEU A 39 9.30 -12.28 -4.30
CA LEU A 39 10.01 -11.01 -4.47
C LEU A 39 11.53 -11.18 -4.33
N ASP A 40 12.00 -12.02 -3.41
CA ASP A 40 13.41 -12.33 -3.20
C ASP A 40 14.02 -12.94 -4.48
N LYS A 41 13.32 -13.88 -5.11
CA LYS A 41 13.75 -14.46 -6.40
C LYS A 41 13.79 -13.44 -7.53
N LEU A 42 12.85 -12.49 -7.54
CA LEU A 42 12.87 -11.41 -8.51
C LEU A 42 14.06 -10.48 -8.26
N ALA A 43 14.37 -10.17 -6.99
CA ALA A 43 15.53 -9.37 -6.62
C ALA A 43 16.85 -10.05 -7.00
N GLU A 44 16.99 -11.36 -6.75
CA GLU A 44 18.14 -12.18 -7.19
C GLU A 44 18.36 -12.13 -8.69
N SER A 45 17.29 -12.07 -9.49
CA SER A 45 17.38 -11.94 -10.95
C SER A 45 17.88 -10.57 -11.42
N ILE A 46 17.77 -9.55 -10.57
CA ILE A 46 18.15 -8.16 -10.86
C ILE A 46 19.58 -7.88 -10.39
N ASP A 47 19.90 -8.27 -9.16
CA ASP A 47 21.25 -8.24 -8.61
C ASP A 47 21.49 -9.43 -7.68
N ASN A 48 22.21 -10.43 -8.20
CA ASN A 48 22.55 -11.63 -7.45
C ASN A 48 23.61 -11.41 -6.35
N ASN A 49 24.30 -10.26 -6.34
CA ASN A 49 25.32 -9.99 -5.33
C ASN A 49 24.73 -9.39 -4.04
N GLN A 50 23.68 -8.57 -4.17
CA GLN A 50 23.01 -7.88 -3.05
C GLN A 50 21.49 -7.85 -3.22
N PRO A 51 20.82 -9.01 -3.39
CA PRO A 51 19.38 -9.08 -3.63
C PRO A 51 18.57 -8.47 -2.47
N GLU A 52 19.05 -8.58 -1.23
CA GLU A 52 18.41 -8.07 -0.03
C GLU A 52 18.35 -6.53 0.05
N LYS A 53 19.13 -5.84 -0.80
CA LYS A 53 19.14 -4.37 -0.88
C LYS A 53 18.24 -3.83 -1.99
N ILE A 54 17.60 -4.70 -2.76
CA ILE A 54 16.72 -4.30 -3.84
C ILE A 54 15.38 -3.85 -3.27
N GLU A 55 15.12 -2.55 -3.36
CA GLU A 55 13.82 -1.98 -3.03
C GLU A 55 13.00 -1.76 -4.30
N PHE A 56 11.82 -2.38 -4.37
CA PHE A 56 10.95 -2.28 -5.55
C PHE A 56 10.13 -0.99 -5.60
N HIS A 57 10.79 0.16 -5.45
CA HIS A 57 10.11 1.44 -5.54
C HIS A 57 9.89 1.85 -7.00
N ALA A 58 8.62 1.82 -7.45
CA ALA A 58 8.26 2.04 -8.85
C ALA A 58 8.80 3.36 -9.44
N ALA A 59 8.89 4.44 -8.65
CA ALA A 59 9.45 5.72 -9.08
C ALA A 59 10.95 5.63 -9.35
N GLU A 60 11.71 4.93 -8.52
CA GLU A 60 13.15 4.74 -8.68
C GLU A 60 13.45 3.82 -9.85
N ILE A 61 12.73 2.70 -9.95
CA ILE A 61 12.81 1.78 -11.10
C ILE A 61 12.54 2.57 -12.38
N PHE A 62 11.45 3.35 -12.43
CA PHE A 62 11.10 4.11 -13.62
C PHE A 62 12.10 5.22 -13.97
N ARG A 63 12.78 5.82 -12.97
CA ARG A 63 13.84 6.82 -13.20
C ARG A 63 15.13 6.18 -13.70
N GLY A 64 15.53 5.03 -13.15
CA GLY A 64 16.70 4.27 -13.59
C GLY A 64 18.04 4.96 -13.37
N LYS A 65 18.15 5.83 -12.36
CA LYS A 65 19.37 6.61 -12.10
C LYS A 65 20.33 5.92 -11.13
N ASP A 66 19.76 5.27 -10.12
CA ASP A 66 20.50 4.71 -9.01
C ASP A 66 20.73 3.21 -9.21
N HIS A 67 21.63 2.62 -8.44
CA HIS A 67 21.84 1.18 -8.45
C HIS A 67 20.63 0.44 -7.85
N PRO A 68 20.19 -0.71 -8.39
CA PRO A 68 20.70 -1.39 -9.59
C PRO A 68 20.10 -0.85 -10.90
N TRP A 69 19.08 0.00 -10.82
CA TRP A 69 18.24 0.44 -11.93
C TRP A 69 19.01 1.13 -13.08
N LYS A 70 20.16 1.74 -12.79
CA LYS A 70 21.09 2.30 -13.79
C LYS A 70 21.64 1.28 -14.79
N ASN A 71 21.62 -0.01 -14.43
CA ASN A 71 22.05 -1.10 -15.30
C ASN A 71 20.99 -1.47 -16.35
N PHE A 72 19.78 -0.90 -16.25
CA PHE A 72 18.64 -1.14 -17.14
C PHE A 72 18.32 0.16 -17.93
N PRO A 73 19.15 0.54 -18.93
CA PRO A 73 19.00 1.82 -19.61
C PRO A 73 17.68 1.91 -20.40
N ASP A 74 17.21 0.78 -20.93
CA ASP A 74 15.94 0.74 -21.65
C ASP A 74 14.77 0.98 -20.69
N LYS A 75 13.93 1.94 -21.06
CA LYS A 75 12.71 2.27 -20.32
C LYS A 75 11.67 1.16 -20.42
N LYS A 76 11.68 0.38 -21.51
CA LYS A 76 10.76 -0.75 -21.68
C LYS A 76 11.07 -1.86 -20.67
N GLU A 77 12.33 -2.23 -20.54
CA GLU A 77 12.81 -3.23 -19.57
C GLU A 77 12.44 -2.85 -18.12
N ARG A 78 12.65 -1.58 -17.74
CA ARG A 78 12.24 -1.09 -16.42
C ARG A 78 10.73 -1.15 -16.17
N LYS A 79 9.91 -0.91 -17.20
CA LYS A 79 8.44 -1.10 -17.10
C LYS A 79 8.09 -2.58 -16.94
N GLU A 80 8.77 -3.47 -17.65
CA GLU A 80 8.58 -4.92 -17.53
C GLU A 80 8.93 -5.40 -16.12
N ILE A 81 9.98 -4.86 -15.49
CA ILE A 81 10.31 -5.15 -14.08
C ILE A 81 9.14 -4.75 -13.16
N ILE A 82 8.61 -3.54 -13.31
CA ILE A 82 7.45 -3.08 -12.51
C ILE A 82 6.24 -4.00 -12.73
N GLN A 83 5.98 -4.38 -13.98
CA GLN A 83 4.91 -5.33 -14.31
C GLN A 83 5.14 -6.70 -13.69
N ASN A 84 6.39 -7.19 -13.66
CA ASN A 84 6.74 -8.47 -13.05
C ASN A 84 6.54 -8.45 -11.52
N VAL A 85 6.85 -7.33 -10.85
CA VAL A 85 6.52 -7.14 -9.41
C VAL A 85 5.01 -7.25 -9.20
N LEU A 86 4.21 -6.53 -9.98
CA LEU A 86 2.74 -6.55 -9.87
C LEU A 86 2.15 -7.94 -10.21
N CYS A 87 2.68 -8.61 -11.23
CA CYS A 87 2.29 -9.97 -11.60
C CYS A 87 2.68 -10.98 -10.51
N SER A 88 3.80 -10.77 -9.81
CA SER A 88 4.21 -11.59 -8.68
C SER A 88 3.17 -11.54 -7.57
N MET A 89 2.55 -10.37 -7.32
CA MET A 89 1.46 -10.23 -6.35
C MET A 89 0.20 -11.01 -6.78
N LYS A 90 -0.13 -10.99 -8.07
CA LYS A 90 -1.24 -11.78 -8.64
C LYS A 90 -1.04 -13.29 -8.49
N ASN A 91 0.19 -13.75 -8.67
CA ASN A 91 0.53 -15.17 -8.67
C ASN A 91 0.90 -15.72 -7.28
N ALA A 92 1.30 -14.85 -6.35
CA ALA A 92 1.72 -15.27 -5.01
C ALA A 92 0.56 -15.87 -4.21
N TYR A 93 -0.67 -15.35 -4.34
CA TYR A 93 -1.84 -15.93 -3.67
C TYR A 93 -3.18 -15.41 -4.21
N LEU A 94 -4.20 -16.28 -4.26
CA LEU A 94 -5.57 -15.95 -4.70
C LEU A 94 -6.27 -14.94 -3.79
N GLU A 95 -5.89 -14.87 -2.51
CA GLU A 95 -6.52 -13.97 -1.53
C GLU A 95 -5.80 -12.62 -1.40
N THR A 96 -4.78 -12.35 -2.22
CA THR A 96 -4.13 -11.03 -2.25
C THR A 96 -5.10 -10.00 -2.82
N VAL A 97 -5.39 -8.95 -2.04
CA VAL A 97 -6.28 -7.86 -2.48
C VAL A 97 -5.50 -6.55 -2.51
N ILE A 98 -5.55 -5.83 -3.63
CA ILE A 98 -4.95 -4.51 -3.77
C ILE A 98 -6.00 -3.45 -3.41
N TYR A 99 -5.58 -2.49 -2.60
CA TYR A 99 -6.35 -1.32 -2.20
C TYR A 99 -5.71 -0.07 -2.80
N ALA A 100 -6.53 0.86 -3.27
CA ALA A 100 -6.09 2.16 -3.74
C ALA A 100 -7.19 3.20 -3.54
N CYS A 101 -6.82 4.37 -3.03
CA CYS A 101 -7.69 5.52 -2.92
C CYS A 101 -6.98 6.74 -3.50
N ALA A 102 -7.57 7.38 -4.51
CA ALA A 102 -7.05 8.59 -5.12
C ALA A 102 -7.95 9.77 -4.76
N ILE A 103 -7.37 10.76 -4.08
CA ILE A 103 -8.06 11.98 -3.66
C ILE A 103 -7.61 13.12 -4.56
N HIS A 104 -8.55 13.72 -5.30
CA HIS A 104 -8.33 14.96 -6.03
C HIS A 104 -8.39 16.14 -5.06
N LYS A 105 -7.25 16.79 -4.80
CA LYS A 105 -7.10 17.80 -3.73
C LYS A 105 -8.05 18.99 -3.92
N ASP A 106 -8.19 19.47 -5.15
CA ASP A 106 -9.02 20.64 -5.46
C ASP A 106 -10.52 20.37 -5.31
N SER A 107 -10.95 19.11 -5.35
CA SER A 107 -12.34 18.75 -5.04
C SER A 107 -12.65 18.81 -3.55
N TYR A 108 -11.63 18.81 -2.68
CA TYR A 108 -11.77 18.78 -1.22
C TYR A 108 -10.80 19.77 -0.54
N PRO A 109 -10.89 21.08 -0.83
CA PRO A 109 -9.86 22.06 -0.46
C PRO A 109 -9.72 22.31 1.06
N GLN A 110 -10.72 21.90 1.85
CA GLN A 110 -10.73 22.07 3.31
C GLN A 110 -10.47 20.76 4.06
N GLU A 111 -10.28 19.65 3.35
CA GLU A 111 -10.07 18.34 3.95
C GLU A 111 -8.61 17.93 3.84
N ASN A 112 -8.16 17.11 4.79
CA ASN A 112 -6.83 16.51 4.68
C ASN A 112 -6.91 15.24 3.80
N PRO A 113 -6.26 15.22 2.63
CA PRO A 113 -6.37 14.11 1.69
C PRO A 113 -5.81 12.78 2.24
N VAL A 114 -4.83 12.85 3.15
CA VAL A 114 -4.27 11.66 3.83
C VAL A 114 -5.32 11.01 4.71
N LEU A 115 -5.97 11.82 5.55
CA LEU A 115 -7.01 11.32 6.48
C LEU A 115 -8.22 10.77 5.71
N MET A 116 -8.63 11.44 4.63
CA MET A 116 -9.71 10.97 3.77
C MET A 116 -9.39 9.60 3.15
N ALA A 117 -8.20 9.47 2.55
CA ALA A 117 -7.80 8.23 1.91
C ALA A 117 -7.66 7.08 2.92
N TYR A 118 -7.05 7.35 4.07
CA TYR A 118 -6.91 6.37 5.14
C TYR A 118 -8.27 5.88 5.64
N GLU A 119 -9.21 6.80 5.88
CA GLU A 119 -10.54 6.46 6.37
C GLU A 119 -11.35 5.63 5.36
N ASP A 120 -11.26 5.97 4.06
CA ASP A 120 -11.88 5.20 2.98
C ASP A 120 -11.28 3.78 2.90
N LEU A 121 -9.96 3.64 2.92
CA LEU A 121 -9.31 2.33 2.88
C LEU A 121 -9.56 1.49 4.13
N ALA A 122 -9.54 2.10 5.32
CA ALA A 122 -9.85 1.41 6.58
C ALA A 122 -11.31 0.91 6.58
N SER A 123 -12.24 1.70 6.06
CA SER A 123 -13.64 1.30 5.90
C SER A 123 -13.78 0.10 4.96
N ARG A 124 -13.17 0.17 3.76
CA ARG A 124 -13.20 -0.92 2.77
C ARG A 124 -12.53 -2.19 3.30
N PHE A 125 -11.44 -2.06 4.05
CA PHE A 125 -10.77 -3.20 4.66
C PHE A 125 -11.64 -3.86 5.73
N ASN A 126 -12.30 -3.07 6.58
CA ASN A 126 -13.27 -3.61 7.54
C ASN A 126 -14.44 -4.33 6.85
N MET A 127 -14.99 -3.77 5.76
CA MET A 127 -16.04 -4.43 4.97
C MET A 127 -15.57 -5.76 4.39
N TYR A 128 -14.34 -5.81 3.88
CA TYR A 128 -13.74 -7.05 3.39
C TYR A 128 -13.65 -8.12 4.49
N LEU A 129 -13.16 -7.76 5.68
CA LEU A 129 -13.08 -8.69 6.81
C LEU A 129 -14.45 -9.19 7.27
N GLN A 130 -15.47 -8.31 7.27
CA GLN A 130 -16.85 -8.70 7.59
C GLN A 130 -17.40 -9.71 6.58
N ASN A 131 -17.04 -9.58 5.30
CA ASN A 131 -17.48 -10.49 4.23
C ASN A 131 -16.80 -11.87 4.27
N LEU A 132 -15.62 -12.00 4.90
CA LEU A 132 -15.00 -13.31 5.13
C LEU A 132 -15.82 -14.20 6.08
N ASN A 133 -16.76 -13.59 6.85
CA ASN A 133 -17.70 -14.26 7.74
C ASN A 133 -17.04 -15.19 8.79
N ASP A 134 -15.78 -14.91 9.14
CA ASP A 134 -15.03 -15.61 10.19
C ASP A 134 -14.73 -14.63 11.35
N PRO A 135 -15.35 -14.82 12.52
CA PRO A 135 -15.21 -13.90 13.67
C PRO A 135 -13.81 -13.90 14.28
N HIS A 136 -12.97 -14.90 13.97
CA HIS A 136 -11.59 -14.98 14.42
C HIS A 136 -10.63 -14.17 13.55
N GLN A 137 -11.04 -13.77 12.34
CA GLN A 137 -10.20 -12.94 11.49
C GLN A 137 -10.14 -11.52 12.02
N LYS A 138 -8.93 -11.11 12.39
CA LYS A 138 -8.59 -9.73 12.73
C LYS A 138 -7.81 -9.10 11.58
N GLY A 139 -7.93 -7.79 11.44
CA GLY A 139 -7.15 -6.98 10.51
C GLY A 139 -6.10 -6.15 11.24
N LEU A 140 -4.91 -6.04 10.66
CA LEU A 140 -3.87 -5.12 11.08
C LEU A 140 -3.50 -4.23 9.89
N ILE A 141 -3.59 -2.92 10.07
CA ILE A 141 -3.11 -1.94 9.08
C ILE A 141 -1.69 -1.54 9.46
N ILE A 142 -0.77 -1.63 8.51
CA ILE A 142 0.64 -1.25 8.63
C ILE A 142 0.85 -0.09 7.68
N LEU A 143 1.42 1.00 8.18
CA LEU A 143 1.76 2.19 7.42
C LEU A 143 3.27 2.38 7.54
N ASP A 144 3.93 2.71 6.44
CA ASP A 144 5.31 3.21 6.54
C ASP A 144 5.33 4.57 7.27
N ARG A 145 6.48 4.96 7.80
CA ARG A 145 6.64 6.24 8.51
C ARG A 145 6.39 7.39 7.55
N SER A 146 5.19 7.96 7.65
CA SER A 146 4.83 9.20 6.97
C SER A 146 4.90 10.40 7.92
N SER A 147 5.05 11.58 7.34
CA SER A 147 5.07 12.88 8.03
C SER A 147 3.77 13.20 8.80
N TYR A 148 2.74 12.35 8.71
CA TYR A 148 1.38 12.57 9.23
C TYR A 148 1.02 11.63 10.39
N GLU A 149 2.01 11.02 11.04
CA GLU A 149 1.84 10.02 12.09
C GLU A 149 0.84 10.44 13.18
N THR A 150 0.96 11.65 13.74
CA THR A 150 0.06 12.15 14.80
C THR A 150 -1.40 12.21 14.36
N GLY A 151 -1.64 12.68 13.13
CA GLY A 151 -3.01 12.79 12.58
C GLY A 151 -3.65 11.42 12.37
N LEU A 152 -2.86 10.46 11.85
CA LEU A 152 -3.30 9.09 11.64
C LEU A 152 -3.56 8.36 12.97
N GLN A 153 -2.73 8.58 13.99
CA GLN A 153 -2.95 8.02 15.32
C GLN A 153 -4.25 8.53 15.96
N ILE A 154 -4.53 9.84 15.86
CA ILE A 154 -5.77 10.44 16.34
C ILE A 154 -6.98 9.87 15.57
N LEU A 155 -6.90 9.80 14.24
CA LEU A 155 -7.96 9.26 13.42
C LEU A 155 -8.23 7.79 13.73
N ALA A 156 -7.20 6.95 13.82
CA ALA A 156 -7.34 5.54 14.18
C ALA A 156 -7.99 5.37 15.57
N HIS A 157 -7.67 6.25 16.52
CA HIS A 157 -8.32 6.27 17.83
C HIS A 157 -9.80 6.65 17.76
N ASN A 158 -10.15 7.64 16.95
CA ASN A 158 -11.53 8.06 16.75
C ASN A 158 -12.35 6.97 16.05
N ILE A 159 -11.78 6.32 15.03
CA ILE A 159 -12.39 5.19 14.32
C ILE A 159 -12.73 4.06 15.30
N ARG A 160 -11.79 3.69 16.18
CA ARG A 160 -12.03 2.67 17.21
C ARG A 160 -13.18 3.01 18.16
N LYS A 161 -13.42 4.30 18.44
CA LYS A 161 -14.44 4.74 19.40
C LYS A 161 -15.81 5.00 18.78
N GLY A 162 -15.84 5.50 17.55
CA GLY A 162 -17.05 6.07 16.93
C GLY A 162 -17.31 5.62 15.49
N GLY A 163 -16.45 4.80 14.89
CA GLY A 163 -16.54 4.43 13.49
C GLY A 163 -15.97 5.47 12.53
N THR A 164 -16.22 5.26 11.24
CA THR A 164 -15.77 6.16 10.16
C THR A 164 -16.91 7.09 9.76
N ARG A 165 -16.62 8.11 8.96
CA ARG A 165 -17.61 8.99 8.31
C ARG A 165 -18.60 8.23 7.43
N TRP A 166 -18.29 6.98 7.08
CA TRP A 166 -19.10 6.09 6.27
C TRP A 166 -20.04 5.21 7.11
N GLY A 167 -19.93 5.22 8.44
CA GLY A 167 -20.81 4.48 9.34
C GLY A 167 -20.18 4.13 10.68
N LEU A 168 -21.03 3.74 11.63
CA LEU A 168 -20.60 3.31 12.97
C LEU A 168 -19.84 1.98 12.90
N GLN A 169 -18.60 1.93 13.41
CA GLN A 169 -17.99 0.67 13.83
C GLN A 169 -18.56 0.30 15.20
N LEU A 170 -19.81 -0.16 15.22
CA LEU A 170 -20.36 -0.85 16.38
C LEU A 170 -20.28 -2.35 16.12
N ARG A 171 -19.26 -2.99 16.69
CA ARG A 171 -19.38 -4.34 17.21
C ARG A 171 -18.66 -4.40 18.57
N ASN A 172 -19.47 -4.43 19.63
CA ASN A 172 -19.15 -5.21 20.82
C ASN A 172 -18.95 -6.68 20.42
#